data_AF-A0A2S4JMA2-F1
#
_entry.id   AF-A0A2S4JMA2-F1
#
_cell.length_a   1.000
_cell.length_b   1.000
_cell.length_c   1.000
_cell.angle_alpha   90.00
_cell.angle_beta   90.00
_cell.angle_gamma   90.00
#
_symmetry.space_group_name_H-M   'P 1'
#
loop_
_entity.id
_entity.type
_entity.pdbx_description
1 polymer ?
#
loop_
_entity_poly.entity_id
_entity_poly.type
_entity_poly.pdbx_seq_one_letter_code
_entity_poly.pdbx_strand_id
1 'polypeptide(L)'
;MEKTCGRELSVSQTMLLSQALRATLIPLAEERSQRARELASGHERNGSPLRETHVAYIPLCEPRGRAGALMIRGAALVLPEALEPEEEEELRSVLMSAARGERGILLTLGRLGLFGLKPLQEGEQEVSQGSSGMTPEYPRDLRSWTGPSQVWDSITPVVMDRRQRGRHIHPDEWARQQIRTLCTKIGLPEPEEVLVDTVPFYPGSLEVKRFPPIRLKDGSSRRMVHVRCVFGRMVRGPLLLGSGRFRGYGLCKPRR
;
A
#
# COMPACT_ATOMS: atom_id res chain seq x y z
N MET A 1 -10.24 -4.71 -3.65
CA MET A 1 -10.38 -6.11 -4.07
C MET A 1 -10.27 -7.01 -2.86
N GLU A 2 -11.09 -8.06 -2.80
CA GLU A 2 -11.08 -9.07 -1.74
C GLU A 2 -10.47 -10.38 -2.24
N LYS A 3 -9.77 -11.11 -1.36
CA LYS A 3 -9.21 -12.42 -1.66
C LYS A 3 -10.33 -13.45 -1.88
N THR A 4 -10.26 -14.18 -2.99
CA THR A 4 -11.18 -15.28 -3.33
C THR A 4 -10.58 -16.66 -3.14
N CYS A 5 -9.28 -16.83 -3.38
CA CYS A 5 -8.61 -18.13 -3.26
C CYS A 5 -7.10 -17.99 -3.00
N GLY A 6 -6.42 -19.12 -2.78
CA GLY A 6 -4.99 -19.19 -2.55
C GLY A 6 -4.59 -19.22 -1.08
N ARG A 7 -3.29 -19.40 -0.82
CA ARG A 7 -2.74 -19.48 0.55
C ARG A 7 -2.92 -18.17 1.30
N GLU A 8 -2.94 -18.23 2.63
CA GLU A 8 -2.86 -17.02 3.44
C GLU A 8 -1.50 -16.36 3.29
N LEU A 9 -1.51 -15.03 3.19
CA LEU A 9 -0.30 -14.23 3.08
C LEU A 9 -0.17 -13.34 4.32
N SER A 10 1.03 -13.29 4.88
CA SER A 10 1.42 -12.35 5.94
C SER A 10 1.70 -10.97 5.34
N VAL A 11 1.59 -9.92 6.16
CA VAL A 11 1.93 -8.54 5.77
C VAL A 11 3.34 -8.40 5.18
N SER A 12 4.30 -9.24 5.57
CA SER A 12 5.66 -9.23 5.00
C SER A 12 5.73 -9.61 3.51
N GLN A 13 4.68 -10.25 2.99
CA GLN A 13 4.56 -10.66 1.58
C GLN A 13 3.93 -9.57 0.70
N THR A 14 3.74 -8.35 1.22
CA THR A 14 3.21 -7.19 0.49
C THR A 14 3.93 -6.93 -0.84
N MET A 15 5.26 -7.06 -0.88
CA MET A 15 6.02 -6.83 -2.09
C MET A 15 5.69 -7.85 -3.18
N LEU A 16 5.56 -9.12 -2.80
CA LEU A 16 5.21 -10.21 -3.72
C LEU A 16 3.80 -9.99 -4.29
N LEU A 17 2.84 -9.64 -3.45
CA LEU A 17 1.47 -9.31 -3.87
C LEU A 17 1.46 -8.13 -4.86
N SER A 18 2.09 -7.02 -4.49
CA SER A 18 2.11 -5.80 -5.31
C SER A 18 2.82 -6.03 -6.65
N GLN A 19 3.91 -6.81 -6.68
CA GLN A 19 4.61 -7.16 -7.91
C GLN A 19 3.76 -8.02 -8.82
N ALA A 20 3.10 -9.05 -8.29
CA ALA A 20 2.23 -9.92 -9.08
C ALA A 20 1.04 -9.14 -9.64
N LEU A 21 0.39 -8.32 -8.83
CA LEU A 21 -0.72 -7.47 -9.26
C LEU A 21 -0.30 -6.50 -10.37
N ARG A 22 0.86 -5.87 -10.24
CA ARG A 22 1.43 -5.03 -11.30
C ARG A 22 1.72 -5.80 -12.58
N ALA A 23 2.33 -6.97 -12.48
CA ALA A 23 2.63 -7.82 -13.62
C ALA A 23 1.36 -8.27 -14.36
N THR A 24 0.25 -8.43 -13.65
CA THR A 24 -1.05 -8.74 -14.23
C THR A 24 -1.71 -7.52 -14.89
N LEU A 25 -1.64 -6.34 -14.27
CA LEU A 25 -2.40 -5.16 -14.73
C LEU A 25 -1.68 -4.29 -15.75
N ILE A 26 -0.34 -4.23 -15.75
CA ILE A 26 0.42 -3.39 -16.68
C ILE A 26 0.20 -3.76 -18.16
N PRO A 27 0.22 -5.05 -18.57
CA PRO A 27 -0.05 -5.42 -19.96
C PRO A 27 -1.45 -5.01 -20.42
N LEU A 28 -2.45 -5.20 -19.54
CA LEU A 28 -3.83 -4.78 -19.82
C LEU A 28 -3.96 -3.26 -19.93
N ALA A 29 -3.20 -2.51 -19.12
CA ALA A 29 -3.14 -1.05 -19.23
C ALA A 29 -2.48 -0.60 -20.54
N GLU A 30 -1.46 -1.30 -21.01
CA GLU A 30 -0.79 -1.04 -22.30
C GLU A 30 -1.71 -1.30 -23.50
N GLU A 31 -2.57 -2.32 -23.43
CA GLU A 31 -3.61 -2.56 -24.42
C GLU A 31 -4.68 -1.45 -24.45
N ARG A 32 -4.90 -0.74 -23.34
CA ARG A 32 -5.87 0.36 -23.26
C ARG A 32 -5.31 1.66 -23.84
N SER A 33 -4.22 2.15 -23.27
CA SER A 33 -3.61 3.41 -23.70
C SER A 33 -2.17 3.51 -23.21
N GLN A 34 -1.35 4.30 -23.91
CA GLN A 34 0.00 4.63 -23.42
C GLN A 34 -0.07 5.30 -22.04
N ARG A 35 -1.09 6.14 -21.81
CA ARG A 35 -1.28 6.85 -20.55
C ARG A 35 -1.60 5.92 -19.39
N ALA A 36 -2.53 4.98 -19.57
CA ALA A 36 -2.86 3.97 -18.57
C ALA A 36 -1.63 3.11 -18.21
N ARG A 37 -0.81 2.74 -19.20
CA ARG A 37 0.46 2.02 -18.97
C ARG A 37 1.44 2.84 -18.13
N GLU A 38 1.59 4.13 -18.41
CA GLU A 38 2.47 5.02 -17.64
C GLU A 38 1.99 5.15 -16.19
N LEU A 39 0.69 5.34 -15.97
CA LEU A 39 0.08 5.44 -14.64
C LEU A 39 0.14 4.12 -13.85
N ALA A 40 -0.08 2.98 -14.49
CA ALA A 40 0.01 1.67 -13.84
C ALA A 40 1.47 1.28 -13.52
N SER A 41 2.39 1.54 -14.46
CA SER A 41 3.78 1.15 -14.32
C SER A 41 4.63 2.15 -13.53
N GLY A 42 4.25 3.43 -13.49
CA GLY A 42 5.08 4.50 -12.94
C GLY A 42 6.33 4.80 -13.77
N HIS A 43 6.31 4.48 -15.06
CA HIS A 43 7.43 4.74 -15.97
C HIS A 43 6.90 5.34 -17.27
N GLU A 44 7.63 6.31 -17.80
CA GLU A 44 7.41 6.87 -19.14
C GLU A 44 7.69 5.83 -20.24
N ARG A 45 7.27 6.11 -21.48
CA ARG A 45 7.56 5.27 -22.65
C ARG A 45 9.04 4.89 -22.81
N ASN A 46 9.95 5.80 -22.47
CA ASN A 46 11.41 5.60 -22.55
C ASN A 46 11.96 4.71 -21.41
N GLY A 47 11.10 4.24 -20.48
CA GLY A 47 11.47 3.43 -19.32
C GLY A 47 12.00 4.22 -18.13
N SER A 48 12.08 5.56 -18.23
CA SER A 48 12.46 6.41 -17.12
C SER A 48 11.33 6.51 -16.09
N PRO A 49 11.63 6.74 -14.81
CA PRO A 49 10.58 6.88 -13.79
C PRO A 49 9.68 8.08 -14.07
N LEU A 50 8.37 7.85 -13.95
CA LEU A 50 7.38 8.91 -14.08
C LEU A 50 7.53 9.93 -12.94
N ARG A 51 7.53 11.23 -13.28
CA ARG A 51 7.77 12.30 -12.31
C ARG A 51 6.58 12.62 -11.42
N GLU A 52 5.38 12.50 -11.97
CA GLU A 52 4.12 12.68 -11.26
C GLU A 52 3.76 11.45 -10.41
N THR A 53 2.75 11.61 -9.57
CA THR A 53 2.21 10.51 -8.76
C THR A 53 1.46 9.55 -9.67
N HIS A 54 1.63 8.25 -9.43
CA HIS A 54 1.05 7.17 -10.21
C HIS A 54 0.43 6.12 -9.28
N VAL A 55 -0.16 5.08 -9.85
CA VAL A 55 -0.92 4.08 -9.09
C VAL A 55 -0.03 3.38 -8.05
N ALA A 56 -0.49 3.37 -6.80
CA ALA A 56 0.11 2.56 -5.74
C ALA A 56 -0.67 1.27 -5.53
N TYR A 57 0.06 0.17 -5.32
CA TYR A 57 -0.50 -1.16 -5.11
C TYR A 57 -0.28 -1.56 -3.66
N ILE A 58 -1.36 -1.64 -2.89
CA ILE A 58 -1.28 -1.81 -1.43
C ILE A 58 -1.99 -3.08 -0.96
N PRO A 59 -1.46 -3.76 0.07
CA PRO A 59 -2.16 -4.86 0.70
C PRO A 59 -3.30 -4.32 1.59
N LEU A 60 -4.43 -5.02 1.62
CA LEU A 60 -5.45 -4.82 2.65
C LEU A 60 -5.27 -5.91 3.70
N CYS A 61 -4.83 -5.51 4.89
CA CYS A 61 -4.46 -6.41 5.99
C CYS A 61 -5.42 -6.31 7.17
N GLU A 62 -5.82 -7.47 7.71
CA GLU A 62 -6.62 -7.57 8.93
C GLU A 62 -5.92 -8.46 9.96
N PRO A 63 -6.12 -8.19 11.27
CA PRO A 63 -5.64 -9.06 12.34
C PRO A 63 -6.25 -10.47 12.22
N ARG A 64 -5.45 -11.51 12.46
CA ARG A 64 -5.93 -12.91 12.53
C ARG A 64 -5.43 -13.59 13.81
N GLY A 65 -6.32 -14.39 14.41
CA GLY A 65 -6.04 -15.19 15.60
C GLY A 65 -5.83 -14.35 16.86
N ARG A 66 -5.53 -15.02 17.97
CA ARG A 66 -5.41 -14.38 19.29
C ARG A 66 -4.24 -13.39 19.38
N ALA A 67 -3.15 -13.65 18.66
CA ALA A 67 -1.99 -12.75 18.61
C ALA A 67 -2.21 -11.53 17.69
N GLY A 68 -3.29 -11.51 16.91
CA GLY A 68 -3.65 -10.37 16.05
C GLY A 68 -2.67 -10.11 14.91
N ALA A 69 -1.92 -11.11 14.43
CA ALA A 69 -0.97 -10.93 13.33
C ALA A 69 -1.68 -10.46 12.06
N LEU A 70 -1.10 -9.48 11.37
CA LEU A 70 -1.68 -8.90 10.16
C LEU A 70 -1.53 -9.84 8.97
N MET A 71 -2.68 -10.26 8.44
CA MET A 71 -2.80 -11.12 7.26
C MET A 71 -3.43 -10.36 6.12
N ILE A 72 -2.92 -10.54 4.92
CA ILE A 72 -3.45 -9.95 3.69
C ILE A 72 -4.78 -10.64 3.36
N ARG A 73 -5.86 -9.86 3.39
CA ARG A 73 -7.23 -10.26 3.02
C ARG A 73 -7.63 -9.77 1.63
N GLY A 74 -6.85 -8.87 1.05
CA GLY A 74 -7.14 -8.31 -0.25
C GLY A 74 -6.05 -7.34 -0.71
N ALA A 75 -6.37 -6.57 -1.73
CA ALA A 75 -5.50 -5.53 -2.26
C ALA A 75 -6.32 -4.33 -2.72
N ALA A 76 -5.69 -3.16 -2.77
CA ALA A 76 -6.26 -1.97 -3.37
C ALA A 76 -5.27 -1.30 -4.32
N LEU A 77 -5.82 -0.62 -5.31
CA LEU A 77 -5.12 0.39 -6.09
C LEU A 77 -5.45 1.73 -5.43
N VAL A 78 -4.43 2.52 -5.15
CA VAL A 78 -4.59 3.91 -4.71
C VAL A 78 -4.25 4.78 -5.91
N LEU A 79 -5.25 5.54 -6.36
CA LEU A 79 -5.15 6.41 -7.52
C LEU A 79 -4.61 7.79 -7.10
N PRO A 80 -3.82 8.47 -7.96
CA PRO A 80 -3.49 9.87 -7.75
C PRO A 80 -4.73 10.75 -7.63
N GLU A 81 -4.70 11.76 -6.77
CA GLU A 81 -5.82 12.70 -6.58
C GLU A 81 -6.06 13.59 -7.82
N ALA A 82 -5.01 13.87 -8.58
CA ALA A 82 -5.04 14.75 -9.74
C ALA A 82 -5.29 14.01 -11.07
N LEU A 83 -5.93 12.83 -11.05
CA LEU A 83 -6.30 12.14 -12.29
C LEU A 83 -7.48 12.84 -12.97
N GLU A 84 -7.45 12.88 -14.29
CA GLU A 84 -8.64 13.24 -15.08
C GLU A 84 -9.70 12.13 -14.99
N PRO A 85 -11.00 12.44 -15.06
CA PRO A 85 -12.06 11.42 -14.96
C PRO A 85 -11.94 10.28 -15.97
N GLU A 86 -11.45 10.59 -17.18
CA GLU A 86 -11.20 9.59 -18.24
C GLU A 86 -10.04 8.65 -17.88
N GLU A 87 -8.96 9.17 -17.30
CA GLU A 87 -7.83 8.35 -16.83
C GLU A 87 -8.24 7.42 -15.69
N GLU A 88 -9.10 7.91 -14.79
CA GLU A 88 -9.66 7.10 -13.70
C GLU A 88 -10.53 5.97 -14.26
N GLU A 89 -11.40 6.27 -15.23
CA GLU A 89 -12.24 5.28 -15.92
C GLU A 89 -11.40 4.23 -16.65
N GLU A 90 -10.35 4.64 -17.36
CA GLU A 90 -9.44 3.71 -18.03
C GLU A 90 -8.81 2.74 -17.02
N LEU A 91 -8.28 3.24 -15.90
CA LEU A 91 -7.67 2.40 -14.87
C LEU A 91 -8.68 1.46 -14.20
N ARG A 92 -9.92 1.93 -14.00
CA ARG A 92 -11.02 1.08 -13.48
C ARG A 92 -11.38 0.00 -14.48
N SER A 93 -11.49 0.33 -15.76
CA SER A 93 -11.75 -0.62 -16.85
C SER A 93 -10.65 -1.68 -16.96
N VAL A 94 -9.37 -1.30 -16.81
CA VAL A 94 -8.23 -2.25 -16.73
C VAL A 94 -8.45 -3.25 -15.59
N LEU A 95 -8.79 -2.75 -14.39
CA LEU A 95 -9.02 -3.60 -13.23
C LEU A 95 -10.18 -4.58 -13.45
N MET A 96 -11.28 -4.09 -14.02
CA MET A 96 -12.47 -4.91 -14.29
C MET A 96 -12.21 -5.94 -15.39
N SER A 97 -11.45 -5.59 -16.42
CA SER A 97 -11.07 -6.50 -17.52
C SER A 97 -10.17 -7.65 -17.06
N ALA A 98 -9.40 -7.44 -15.99
CA ALA A 98 -8.54 -8.47 -15.41
C ALA A 98 -9.33 -9.55 -14.63
N ALA A 99 -10.56 -9.24 -14.18
CA ALA A 99 -11.35 -10.14 -13.36
C ALA A 99 -12.14 -11.14 -14.23
N ARG A 100 -11.98 -12.45 -13.99
CA ARG A 100 -12.68 -13.50 -14.74
C ARG A 100 -13.31 -14.55 -13.83
N GLY A 101 -14.59 -14.83 -14.04
CA GLY A 101 -15.35 -15.84 -13.30
C GLY A 101 -15.34 -15.61 -11.78
N GLU A 102 -15.60 -16.66 -11.02
CA GLU A 102 -15.70 -16.59 -9.56
C GLU A 102 -14.36 -16.29 -8.86
N ARG A 103 -13.25 -16.66 -9.50
CA ARG A 103 -11.90 -16.43 -8.92
C ARG A 103 -11.40 -14.99 -9.11
N GLY A 104 -12.01 -14.21 -9.99
CA GLY A 104 -11.62 -12.83 -10.27
C GLY A 104 -10.26 -12.73 -10.97
N ILE A 105 -9.42 -11.82 -10.52
CA ILE A 105 -8.05 -11.59 -10.97
C ILE A 105 -7.16 -12.66 -10.35
N LEU A 106 -6.54 -13.49 -11.19
CA LEU A 106 -5.61 -14.53 -10.75
C LEU A 106 -4.16 -14.02 -10.80
N LEU A 107 -3.51 -14.01 -9.64
CA LEU A 107 -2.10 -13.66 -9.48
C LEU A 107 -1.25 -14.92 -9.33
N THR A 108 -0.10 -14.95 -10.03
CA THR A 108 0.90 -16.01 -9.87
C THR A 108 1.95 -15.59 -8.86
N LEU A 109 2.00 -16.24 -7.70
CA LEU A 109 2.91 -15.91 -6.58
C LEU A 109 4.09 -16.90 -6.47
N GLY A 110 4.60 -17.36 -7.61
CA GLY A 110 5.69 -18.34 -7.68
C GLY A 110 5.35 -19.62 -6.91
N ARG A 111 6.22 -20.02 -5.96
CA ARG A 111 6.05 -21.23 -5.14
C ARG A 111 4.81 -21.21 -4.22
N LEU A 112 4.21 -20.04 -4.00
CA LEU A 112 2.97 -19.93 -3.21
C LEU A 112 1.70 -20.25 -4.02
N GLY A 113 1.85 -20.46 -5.33
CA GLY A 113 0.76 -20.82 -6.24
C GLY A 113 -0.08 -19.62 -6.68
N LEU A 114 -1.34 -19.89 -7.00
CA LEU A 114 -2.29 -18.88 -7.43
C LEU A 114 -2.93 -18.17 -6.23
N PHE A 115 -3.17 -16.88 -6.40
CA PHE A 115 -3.89 -16.04 -5.44
C PHE A 115 -4.96 -15.24 -6.17
N GLY A 116 -6.23 -15.43 -5.78
CA GLY A 116 -7.37 -14.82 -6.45
C GLY A 116 -7.83 -13.55 -5.75
N LEU A 117 -8.19 -12.53 -6.52
CA LEU A 117 -8.71 -11.25 -6.05
C LEU A 117 -9.96 -10.86 -6.84
N LYS A 118 -11.05 -10.51 -6.17
CA LYS A 118 -12.25 -9.96 -6.83
C LYS A 118 -12.35 -8.45 -6.57
N PRO A 119 -12.56 -7.61 -7.60
CA PRO A 119 -12.97 -6.22 -7.41
C PRO A 119 -14.24 -6.15 -6.55
N LEU A 120 -14.33 -5.14 -5.68
CA LEU A 120 -15.55 -4.85 -4.94
C LEU A 120 -16.49 -4.07 -5.87
N GLN A 121 -17.78 -4.38 -5.87
CA GLN A 121 -18.75 -3.63 -6.67
C GLN A 121 -19.14 -2.33 -5.96
N GLU A 122 -19.44 -1.28 -6.73
CA GLU A 122 -20.04 -0.05 -6.19
C GLU A 122 -21.36 -0.39 -5.46
N GLY A 123 -21.53 0.13 -4.25
CA GLY A 123 -22.68 -0.19 -3.37
C GLY A 123 -22.46 -1.32 -2.35
N GLU A 124 -21.47 -2.20 -2.54
CA GLU A 124 -21.04 -3.16 -1.50
C GLU A 124 -20.31 -2.48 -0.33
N GLN A 125 -20.06 -1.17 -0.44
CA GLN A 125 -19.27 -0.34 0.46
C GLN A 125 -20.05 0.18 1.68
N GLU A 126 -21.39 0.14 1.68
CA GLU A 126 -22.22 0.80 2.71
C GLU A 126 -23.11 -0.13 3.56
N VAL A 127 -23.37 -1.37 3.15
CA VAL A 127 -24.34 -2.22 3.87
C VAL A 127 -23.66 -3.05 4.95
N SER A 128 -23.56 -2.48 6.15
CA SER A 128 -23.47 -3.23 7.41
C SER A 128 -24.21 -2.51 8.53
N GLN A 129 -25.46 -2.13 8.27
CA GLN A 129 -26.44 -1.93 9.33
C GLN A 129 -27.55 -2.98 9.16
N GLY A 130 -27.39 -4.10 9.87
CA GLY A 130 -28.44 -5.05 10.25
C GLY A 130 -29.18 -5.81 9.14
N SER A 131 -29.06 -7.15 9.18
CA SER A 131 -30.19 -8.08 9.38
C SER A 131 -29.90 -9.44 8.74
N SER A 132 -30.14 -10.50 9.52
CA SER A 132 -30.05 -11.94 9.18
C SER A 132 -28.70 -12.62 9.38
N GLY A 133 -28.52 -13.19 10.59
CA GLY A 133 -28.15 -14.60 10.80
C GLY A 133 -26.77 -15.14 10.38
N MET A 134 -26.00 -14.45 9.55
CA MET A 134 -24.65 -14.86 9.18
C MET A 134 -23.82 -13.63 8.84
N THR A 135 -23.14 -13.10 9.86
CA THR A 135 -22.20 -11.99 9.71
C THR A 135 -21.09 -12.36 8.74
N PRO A 136 -20.82 -11.58 7.68
CA PRO A 136 -19.54 -11.67 6.98
C PRO A 136 -18.44 -11.35 8.00
N GLU A 137 -17.51 -12.28 8.23
CA GLU A 137 -16.44 -12.17 9.24
C GLU A 137 -15.39 -11.07 8.98
N TYR A 138 -15.59 -10.15 8.03
CA TYR A 138 -14.54 -9.24 7.57
C TYR A 138 -15.04 -7.79 7.51
N PRO A 139 -14.34 -6.81 8.12
CA PRO A 139 -14.70 -5.44 7.91
C PRO A 139 -14.36 -5.03 6.47
N ARG A 140 -15.40 -4.97 5.64
CA ARG A 140 -15.41 -4.25 4.36
C ARG A 140 -15.33 -2.72 4.52
N ASP A 141 -15.10 -2.24 5.74
CA ASP A 141 -15.05 -0.81 6.04
C ASP A 141 -13.74 -0.20 5.53
N LEU A 142 -13.77 0.34 4.32
CA LEU A 142 -12.68 1.15 3.75
C LEU A 142 -12.32 2.33 4.67
N ARG A 143 -13.23 2.81 5.54
CA ARG A 143 -12.94 3.88 6.51
C ARG A 143 -11.94 3.42 7.58
N SER A 144 -11.69 2.12 7.74
CA SER A 144 -10.57 1.62 8.56
C SER A 144 -9.19 1.92 7.96
N TRP A 145 -9.16 2.35 6.70
CA TRP A 145 -7.97 2.73 5.95
C TRP A 145 -7.97 4.22 5.56
N THR A 146 -9.14 4.76 5.22
CA THR A 146 -9.29 6.13 4.66
C THR A 146 -9.83 7.14 5.66
N GLY A 147 -10.29 6.68 6.84
CA GLY A 147 -10.88 7.54 7.87
C GLY A 147 -9.91 8.63 8.35
N PRO A 148 -10.42 9.82 8.72
CA PRO A 148 -9.59 10.88 9.28
C PRO A 148 -8.96 10.43 10.61
N SER A 149 -7.68 10.70 10.79
CA SER A 149 -6.99 10.54 12.08
C SER A 149 -5.83 11.53 12.21
N GLN A 150 -5.52 11.90 13.44
CA GLN A 150 -4.31 12.64 13.80
C GLN A 150 -3.09 11.73 13.96
N VAL A 151 -3.30 10.43 14.21
CA VAL A 151 -2.20 9.50 14.50
C VAL A 151 -2.19 8.34 13.52
N TRP A 152 -1.06 8.13 12.86
CA TRP A 152 -0.89 7.12 11.82
C TRP A 152 0.33 6.26 12.10
N ASP A 153 0.13 4.93 12.15
CA ASP A 153 1.21 3.97 12.34
C ASP A 153 1.44 3.14 11.08
N SER A 154 2.70 2.94 10.71
CA SER A 154 3.03 2.13 9.54
C SER A 154 2.84 0.64 9.81
N ILE A 155 2.03 -0.01 8.98
CA ILE A 155 1.84 -1.47 8.99
C ILE A 155 2.81 -2.19 8.07
N THR A 156 3.40 -1.49 7.10
CA THR A 156 4.57 -1.94 6.34
C THR A 156 5.70 -0.91 6.48
N PRO A 157 6.98 -1.31 6.52
CA PRO A 157 8.09 -0.39 6.74
C PRO A 157 8.13 0.74 5.71
N VAL A 158 8.44 1.96 6.14
CA VAL A 158 8.73 3.09 5.26
C VAL A 158 10.13 2.95 4.71
N VAL A 159 10.24 2.94 3.37
CA VAL A 159 11.54 2.84 2.67
C VAL A 159 12.07 4.24 2.40
N MET A 160 13.19 4.59 3.02
CA MET A 160 13.82 5.91 2.89
C MET A 160 14.34 6.14 1.47
N ASP A 161 14.06 7.31 0.89
CA ASP A 161 14.46 7.67 -0.48
C ASP A 161 15.93 8.08 -0.58
N ARG A 162 16.44 8.74 0.45
CA ARG A 162 17.82 9.21 0.58
C ARG A 162 18.65 8.30 1.46
N ARG A 163 19.97 8.38 1.31
CA ARG A 163 20.92 7.84 2.30
C ARG A 163 21.28 8.95 3.26
N GLN A 164 21.50 8.59 4.52
CA GLN A 164 22.09 9.51 5.48
C GLN A 164 23.46 9.97 4.96
N ARG A 165 23.66 11.28 4.87
CA ARG A 165 24.95 11.90 4.56
C ARG A 165 25.50 12.51 5.84
N GLY A 166 26.75 12.20 6.18
CA GLY A 166 27.39 12.66 7.41
C GLY A 166 27.15 11.74 8.61
N ARG A 167 28.23 11.43 9.32
CA ARG A 167 28.23 10.53 10.51
C ARG A 167 27.80 11.21 11.81
N HIS A 168 27.70 12.55 11.81
CA HIS A 168 27.45 13.34 13.02
C HIS A 168 25.97 13.46 13.41
N ILE A 169 25.04 13.13 12.50
CA ILE A 169 23.60 13.15 12.81
C ILE A 169 23.19 11.78 13.33
N HIS A 170 22.46 11.73 14.46
CA HIS A 170 21.93 10.47 14.98
C HIS A 170 21.02 9.81 13.92
N PRO A 171 21.17 8.50 13.64
CA PRO A 171 20.42 7.84 12.56
C PRO A 171 18.90 8.02 12.66
N ASP A 172 18.35 8.02 13.87
CA ASP A 172 16.90 8.16 14.06
C ASP A 172 16.43 9.60 13.92
N GLU A 173 17.26 10.57 14.29
CA GLU A 173 16.94 11.98 14.09
C GLU A 173 16.90 12.33 12.60
N TRP A 174 17.88 11.81 11.86
CA TRP A 174 17.84 11.89 10.40
C TRP A 174 16.57 11.24 9.83
N ALA A 175 16.19 10.05 10.33
CA ALA A 175 14.98 9.37 9.85
C ALA A 175 13.70 10.16 10.15
N ARG A 176 13.55 10.75 11.34
CA ARG A 176 12.43 11.63 11.68
C ARG A 176 12.32 12.81 10.72
N GLN A 177 13.44 13.50 10.47
CA GLN A 177 13.46 14.65 9.55
C GLN A 177 13.10 14.24 8.11
N GLN A 178 13.55 13.06 7.68
CA GLN A 178 13.18 12.52 6.39
C GLN A 178 11.69 12.21 6.29
N ILE A 179 11.06 11.69 7.35
CA ILE A 179 9.61 11.46 7.37
C ILE A 179 8.83 12.77 7.30
N ARG A 180 9.23 13.81 8.06
CA ARG A 180 8.62 15.15 7.94
C ARG A 180 8.65 15.67 6.50
N THR A 181 9.82 15.57 5.87
CA THR A 181 10.02 15.94 4.46
C THR A 181 9.16 15.11 3.50
N LEU A 182 9.01 13.81 3.77
CA LEU A 182 8.19 12.93 2.94
C LEU A 182 6.70 13.28 3.05
N CYS A 183 6.20 13.61 4.24
CA CYS A 183 4.81 14.06 4.43
C CYS A 183 4.53 15.33 3.63
N THR A 184 5.33 16.37 3.79
CA THR A 184 5.12 17.64 3.08
C THR A 184 5.24 17.50 1.57
N LYS A 185 6.18 16.66 1.10
CA LYS A 185 6.36 16.38 -0.34
C LYS A 185 5.12 15.76 -1.01
N ILE A 186 4.28 15.04 -0.26
CA ILE A 186 3.04 14.44 -0.78
C ILE A 186 1.80 15.27 -0.45
N GLY A 187 1.97 16.53 -0.02
CA GLY A 187 0.85 17.44 0.27
C GLY A 187 0.23 17.29 1.66
N LEU A 188 0.79 16.42 2.52
CA LEU A 188 0.32 16.30 3.90
C LEU A 188 0.84 17.46 4.77
N PRO A 189 0.13 17.83 5.86
CA PRO A 189 0.71 18.71 6.87
C PRO A 189 2.01 18.11 7.40
N GLU A 190 2.92 18.97 7.86
CA GLU A 190 4.07 18.50 8.63
C GLU A 190 3.59 17.89 9.95
N PRO A 191 4.03 16.66 10.31
CA PRO A 191 3.66 16.06 11.59
C PRO A 191 4.37 16.78 12.75
N GLU A 192 3.62 17.02 13.82
CA GLU A 192 4.12 17.60 15.07
C GLU A 192 5.10 16.65 15.75
N GLU A 193 4.81 15.35 15.71
CA GLU A 193 5.66 14.31 16.27
C GLU A 193 5.90 13.18 15.25
N VAL A 194 7.14 12.69 15.21
CA VAL A 194 7.52 11.50 14.47
C VAL A 194 8.31 10.55 15.36
N LEU A 195 7.80 9.34 15.54
CA LEU A 195 8.54 8.22 16.12
C LEU A 195 9.02 7.30 15.01
N VAL A 196 10.22 6.75 15.17
CA VAL A 196 10.82 5.78 14.25
C VAL A 196 11.40 4.62 15.05
N ASP A 197 11.22 3.40 14.55
CA ASP A 197 11.82 2.20 15.14
C ASP A 197 11.92 1.08 14.06
N THR A 198 12.70 0.04 14.34
CA THR A 198 12.68 -1.23 13.60
C THR A 198 11.51 -2.15 14.01
N VAL A 199 10.94 -1.93 15.21
CA VAL A 199 9.75 -2.61 15.72
C VAL A 199 8.50 -1.79 15.34
N PRO A 200 7.41 -2.39 14.88
CA PRO A 200 6.20 -1.66 14.52
C PRO A 200 5.47 -1.06 15.73
N PHE A 201 4.95 0.15 15.55
CA PHE A 201 4.01 0.78 16.49
C PHE A 201 2.58 0.22 16.36
N TYR A 202 2.20 -0.22 15.16
CA TYR A 202 0.89 -0.81 14.92
C TYR A 202 0.85 -2.29 15.36
N PRO A 203 -0.07 -2.68 16.27
CA PRO A 203 -0.18 -4.07 16.73
C PRO A 203 -0.42 -5.06 15.60
N GLY A 204 0.28 -6.20 15.65
CA GLY A 204 0.12 -7.27 14.66
C GLY A 204 0.96 -7.13 13.40
N SER A 205 1.62 -5.98 13.18
CA SER A 205 2.67 -5.88 12.15
C SER A 205 3.94 -6.62 12.59
N LEU A 206 4.95 -6.68 11.72
CA LEU A 206 6.20 -7.39 11.94
C LEU A 206 7.38 -6.43 12.01
N GLU A 207 8.49 -6.84 12.63
CA GLU A 207 9.74 -6.07 12.58
C GLU A 207 10.26 -5.90 11.15
N VAL A 208 10.98 -4.81 10.89
CA VAL A 208 11.60 -4.49 9.59
C VAL A 208 12.35 -5.67 8.99
N LYS A 209 13.13 -6.42 9.79
CA LYS A 209 13.94 -7.56 9.33
C LYS A 209 13.13 -8.72 8.74
N ARG A 210 11.82 -8.78 9.03
CA ARG A 210 10.89 -9.79 8.48
C ARG A 210 10.35 -9.41 7.11
N PHE A 211 10.54 -8.16 6.67
CA PHE A 211 10.20 -7.72 5.33
C PHE A 211 11.40 -7.87 4.38
N PRO A 212 11.18 -8.24 3.11
CA PRO A 212 12.24 -8.24 2.10
C PRO A 212 12.92 -6.86 2.00
N PRO A 213 14.25 -6.78 1.93
CA PRO A 213 14.94 -5.52 1.74
C PRO A 213 14.79 -5.01 0.31
N ILE A 214 14.63 -3.69 0.14
CA ILE A 214 14.71 -3.04 -1.17
C ILE A 214 16.19 -2.85 -1.54
N ARG A 215 16.68 -3.67 -2.47
CA ARG A 215 18.07 -3.65 -2.95
C ARG A 215 18.31 -2.51 -3.94
N LEU A 216 19.51 -1.94 -3.86
CA LEU A 216 20.03 -0.96 -4.80
C LEU A 216 20.95 -1.63 -5.80
N LYS A 217 21.25 -0.92 -6.91
CA LYS A 217 22.12 -1.42 -7.98
C LYS A 217 23.53 -1.77 -7.48
N ASP A 218 24.00 -1.11 -6.42
CA ASP A 218 25.28 -1.38 -5.77
C ASP A 218 25.23 -2.52 -4.74
N GLY A 219 24.14 -3.30 -4.69
CA GLY A 219 23.95 -4.43 -3.77
C GLY A 219 23.53 -4.06 -2.34
N SER A 220 23.68 -2.79 -1.95
CA SER A 220 23.23 -2.29 -0.65
C SER A 220 21.71 -2.26 -0.55
N SER A 221 21.17 -2.18 0.66
CA SER A 221 19.72 -2.07 0.89
C SER A 221 19.32 -0.65 1.27
N ARG A 222 18.15 -0.21 0.83
CA ARG A 222 17.51 1.00 1.36
C ARG A 222 17.23 0.82 2.85
N ARG A 223 17.43 1.89 3.63
CA ARG A 223 17.01 1.90 5.03
C ARG A 223 15.49 1.83 5.10
N MET A 224 15.00 1.00 6.00
CA MET A 224 13.58 0.81 6.28
C MET A 224 13.34 0.99 7.78
N VAL A 225 12.25 1.66 8.16
CA VAL A 225 11.82 1.85 9.54
C VAL A 225 10.30 1.79 9.63
N HIS A 226 9.76 1.38 10.76
CA HIS A 226 8.40 1.72 11.12
C HIS A 226 8.31 3.15 11.63
N VAL A 227 7.15 3.77 11.44
CA VAL A 227 6.90 5.14 11.85
C VAL A 227 5.57 5.27 12.56
N ARG A 228 5.50 6.19 13.52
CA ARG A 228 4.27 6.83 14.00
C ARG A 228 4.35 8.31 13.65
N CYS A 229 3.34 8.82 12.95
CA CYS A 229 3.19 10.24 12.67
C CYS A 229 2.01 10.77 13.50
N VAL A 230 2.22 11.88 14.21
CA VAL A 230 1.18 12.63 14.90
C VAL A 230 1.04 14.00 14.23
N PHE A 231 -0.16 14.34 13.80
CA PHE A 231 -0.48 15.58 13.12
C PHE A 231 -1.37 16.45 14.01
N GLY A 232 -1.16 17.77 13.97
CA GLY A 232 -2.01 18.74 14.68
C GLY A 232 -3.45 18.83 14.14
N ARG A 233 -3.73 18.23 12.98
CA ARG A 233 -5.05 18.20 12.35
C ARG A 233 -5.39 16.82 11.83
N MET A 234 -6.69 16.57 11.65
CA MET A 234 -7.18 15.33 11.04
C MET A 234 -6.65 15.19 9.60
N VAL A 235 -5.95 14.10 9.33
CA VAL A 235 -5.47 13.72 8.00
C VAL A 235 -6.29 12.52 7.52
N ARG A 236 -6.76 12.55 6.26
CA ARG A 236 -7.46 11.43 5.62
C ARG A 236 -6.46 10.50 4.93
N GLY A 237 -6.77 9.21 4.94
CA GLY A 237 -5.91 8.17 4.34
C GLY A 237 -6.38 7.65 2.98
N PRO A 238 -5.71 6.60 2.46
CA PRO A 238 -4.62 5.87 3.11
C PRO A 238 -3.31 6.67 3.07
N LEU A 239 -2.57 6.68 4.18
CA LEU A 239 -1.30 7.39 4.27
C LEU A 239 -0.16 6.49 3.77
N LEU A 240 0.51 6.91 2.70
CA LEU A 240 1.56 6.14 2.01
C LEU A 240 2.88 6.91 1.96
N LEU A 241 3.93 6.42 2.62
CA LEU A 241 5.21 7.12 2.76
C LEU A 241 6.39 6.40 2.12
N GLY A 242 7.39 7.21 1.74
CA GLY A 242 8.69 6.73 1.28
C GLY A 242 8.72 6.28 -0.18
N SER A 243 9.87 5.77 -0.59
CA SER A 243 10.17 5.36 -1.97
C SER A 243 9.55 4.00 -2.36
N GLY A 244 9.11 3.23 -1.37
CA GLY A 244 8.44 1.94 -1.58
C GLY A 244 6.91 2.03 -1.68
N ARG A 245 6.34 3.24 -1.57
CA ARG A 245 4.88 3.46 -1.46
C ARG A 245 4.03 2.89 -2.59
N PHE A 246 4.60 2.77 -3.79
CA PHE A 246 3.92 2.21 -4.96
C PHE A 246 3.99 0.68 -5.05
N ARG A 247 4.70 0.03 -4.12
CA ARG A 247 5.02 -1.42 -4.12
C ARG A 247 4.70 -2.06 -2.77
N GLY A 248 3.65 -1.57 -2.12
CA GLY A 248 3.14 -2.13 -0.86
C GLY A 248 3.97 -1.86 0.40
N TYR A 249 4.98 -0.99 0.35
CA TYR A 249 5.70 -0.50 1.53
C TYR A 249 5.19 0.86 1.99
N GLY A 250 5.52 1.25 3.23
CA GLY A 250 5.18 2.55 3.80
C GLY A 250 3.69 2.82 3.97
N LEU A 251 2.86 1.77 3.97
CA LEU A 251 1.43 1.86 4.22
C LEU A 251 1.17 2.07 5.70
N CYS A 252 0.42 3.11 6.04
CA CYS A 252 0.03 3.43 7.41
C CYS A 252 -1.47 3.27 7.62
N LYS A 253 -1.86 2.81 8.80
CA LYS A 253 -3.26 2.74 9.25
C LYS A 253 -3.54 3.83 10.30
N PRO A 254 -4.74 4.41 10.31
CA PRO A 254 -5.13 5.37 11.33
C PRO A 254 -5.21 4.67 12.68
N ARG A 255 -4.76 5.33 13.74
CA ARG A 255 -5.10 4.99 15.12
C ARG A 255 -6.43 5.67 15.44
N ARG A 256 -7.35 4.88 15.98
CA ARG A 256 -8.63 5.34 16.51
C ARG A 256 -8.56 5.34 18.03
#